data_AF-A0A845X9Y9-F1
#
_entry.id   AF-A0A845X9Y9-F1
#
_cell.length_a   1.000
_cell.length_b   1.000
_cell.length_c   1.000
_cell.angle_alpha   90.00
_cell.angle_beta   90.00
_cell.angle_gamma   90.00
#
_symmetry.space_group_name_H-M   'P 1'
#
loop_
_entity.id
_entity.type
_entity.pdbx_description
1 polymer ?
#
loop_
_entity_poly.entity_id
_entity_poly.type
_entity_poly.pdbx_seq_one_letter_code
_entity_poly.pdbx_strand_id
1 'polypeptide(L)'
;MLAVFGLGCVGVAYFSYWAFIDYAALSQADTELLTVINNGSDLRTVFIAESRQQIHRINLFAEGVWALQSGIFAVIGLHGVCTLSGRRSRH
;
A
#
# COMPACT_ATOMS: atom_id res chain seq x y z
N MET A 1 12.44 -0.11 21.17
CA MET A 1 13.13 -0.23 19.86
C MET A 1 12.77 -1.53 19.16
N LEU A 2 12.93 -2.70 19.80
CA LEU A 2 12.58 -4.00 19.18
C LEU A 2 11.08 -4.12 18.80
N ALA A 3 10.19 -3.61 19.65
CA ALA A 3 8.76 -3.53 19.34
C ALA A 3 8.45 -2.64 18.12
N VAL A 4 9.13 -1.49 18.00
CA VAL A 4 8.94 -0.55 16.87
C VAL A 4 9.44 -1.19 15.57
N PHE A 5 10.58 -1.89 15.62
CA PHE A 5 11.10 -2.67 14.50
C PHE A 5 10.09 -3.75 14.07
N GLY A 6 9.66 -4.58 15.02
CA GLY A 6 8.71 -5.67 14.75
C GLY A 6 7.38 -5.18 14.17
N LEU A 7 6.78 -4.15 14.76
CA LEU A 7 5.54 -3.54 14.26
C LEU A 7 5.73 -2.94 12.86
N GLY A 8 6.88 -2.30 12.60
CA GLY A 8 7.22 -1.80 11.27
C GLY A 8 7.27 -2.92 10.22
N CYS A 9 7.95 -4.03 10.52
CA CYS A 9 8.02 -5.17 9.61
C CYS A 9 6.64 -5.81 9.35
N VAL A 10 5.83 -5.98 10.40
CA VAL A 10 4.46 -6.50 10.27
C VAL A 10 3.60 -5.56 9.44
N GLY A 11 3.69 -4.25 9.67
CA GLY A 11 2.98 -3.24 8.89
C GLY A 11 3.35 -3.27 7.41
N VAL A 12 4.65 -3.32 7.08
CA VAL A 12 5.11 -3.44 5.67
C VAL A 12 4.49 -4.67 5.01
N ALA A 13 4.56 -5.83 5.66
CA ALA A 13 4.02 -7.07 5.10
C ALA A 13 2.51 -7.00 4.89
N TYR A 14 1.78 -6.49 5.90
CA TYR A 14 0.32 -6.40 5.87
C TYR A 14 -0.20 -5.44 4.79
N PHE A 15 0.29 -4.20 4.78
CA PHE A 15 -0.16 -3.19 3.82
C PHE A 15 0.31 -3.50 2.40
N SER A 16 1.51 -4.07 2.23
CA SER A 16 1.96 -4.49 0.89
C SER A 16 1.09 -5.62 0.34
N TYR A 17 0.66 -6.57 1.19
CA TYR A 17 -0.25 -7.65 0.78
C TYR A 17 -1.59 -7.10 0.27
N TRP A 18 -2.19 -6.17 1.00
CA TRP A 18 -3.44 -5.51 0.58
C TRP A 18 -3.25 -4.64 -0.66
N ALA A 19 -2.14 -3.93 -0.78
CA ALA A 19 -1.78 -3.20 -2.00
C ALA A 19 -1.75 -4.12 -3.23
N PHE A 20 -1.23 -5.35 -3.13
CA PHE A 20 -1.28 -6.30 -4.25
C PHE A 20 -2.71 -6.70 -4.63
N ILE A 21 -3.60 -6.87 -3.66
CA ILE A 21 -5.01 -7.18 -3.90
C ILE A 21 -5.71 -6.01 -4.59
N ASP A 22 -5.53 -4.79 -4.08
CA ASP A 22 -6.12 -3.59 -4.67
C ASP A 22 -5.57 -3.29 -6.05
N TYR A 23 -4.29 -3.59 -6.30
CA TYR A 23 -3.70 -3.49 -7.64
C TYR A 23 -4.36 -4.45 -8.63
N ALA A 24 -4.65 -5.69 -8.21
CA ALA A 24 -5.36 -6.65 -9.04
C ALA A 24 -6.79 -6.20 -9.35
N ALA A 25 -7.50 -5.66 -8.35
CA ALA A 25 -8.85 -5.10 -8.52
C ALA A 25 -8.84 -3.88 -9.45
N LEU A 26 -7.84 -3.00 -9.31
CA LEU A 26 -7.65 -1.84 -10.17
C LEU A 26 -7.45 -2.23 -11.64
N SER A 27 -6.62 -3.25 -11.90
CA SER A 27 -6.37 -3.76 -13.26
C SER A 27 -7.66 -4.30 -13.93
N GLN A 28 -8.50 -4.96 -13.15
CA GLN A 28 -9.81 -5.43 -13.63
C GLN A 28 -10.75 -4.25 -13.93
N ALA A 29 -10.82 -3.26 -13.03
CA ALA A 29 -11.64 -2.07 -13.22
C ALA A 29 -11.20 -1.23 -14.44
N ASP A 30 -9.90 -1.15 -14.71
CA ASP A 30 -9.36 -0.49 -15.90
C ASP A 30 -9.78 -1.20 -17.20
N THR A 31 -9.75 -2.53 -17.21
CA THR A 31 -10.23 -3.34 -18.35
C THR A 31 -11.74 -3.18 -18.57
N GLU A 32 -12.53 -3.12 -17.49
CA GLU A 32 -13.98 -2.84 -17.55
C GLU A 32 -14.23 -1.46 -18.15
N LEU A 33 -13.53 -0.42 -17.69
CA LEU A 33 -13.66 0.94 -18.23
C LEU A 33 -13.36 0.98 -19.74
N LEU A 34 -12.24 0.38 -20.17
CA LEU A 34 -11.88 0.31 -21.58
C LEU A 34 -12.95 -0.39 -22.42
N THR A 35 -13.55 -1.45 -21.89
CA THR A 35 -14.65 -2.17 -22.55
C THR A 35 -15.89 -1.29 -22.70
N VAL A 36 -16.27 -0.57 -21.64
CA VAL A 36 -17.41 0.35 -21.63
C VAL A 36 -17.21 1.49 -22.64
N ILE A 37 -16.01 2.06 -22.71
CA ILE A 37 -15.63 3.11 -23.67
C ILE A 37 -15.68 2.57 -25.11
N ASN A 38 -15.05 1.42 -25.38
CA ASN A 38 -14.96 0.83 -26.71
C ASN A 38 -16.32 0.39 -27.27
N ASN A 39 -17.26 -0.01 -26.39
CA ASN A 39 -18.62 -0.37 -26.77
C ASN A 39 -19.52 0.84 -27.06
N GLY A 40 -19.02 2.07 -26.92
CA GLY A 40 -19.81 3.28 -27.13
C GLY A 40 -20.95 3.45 -26.11
N SER A 41 -20.72 3.01 -24.87
CA SER A 41 -21.73 3.07 -23.82
C SER A 41 -22.13 4.52 -23.50
N ASP A 42 -23.34 4.69 -22.95
CA ASP A 42 -23.80 6.00 -22.49
C ASP A 42 -22.85 6.64 -21.46
N LEU A 43 -22.80 7.97 -21.45
CA LEU A 43 -21.90 8.77 -20.61
C LEU A 43 -22.03 8.41 -19.13
N ARG A 44 -23.25 8.09 -18.67
CA ARG A 44 -23.50 7.69 -17.29
C ARG A 44 -22.76 6.40 -16.94
N THR A 45 -22.75 5.43 -17.83
CA THR A 45 -22.07 4.14 -17.62
C THR A 45 -20.56 4.32 -17.59
N VAL A 46 -20.02 5.15 -18.49
CA VAL A 46 -18.60 5.52 -18.52
C VAL A 46 -18.20 6.19 -17.19
N PHE A 47 -18.99 7.16 -16.73
CA PHE A 47 -18.72 7.87 -15.47
C PHE A 47 -18.74 6.96 -14.24
N ILE A 48 -19.68 6.00 -14.19
CA ILE A 48 -19.74 5.01 -13.11
C ILE A 48 -18.49 4.11 -13.13
N ALA A 49 -18.10 3.61 -14.30
CA ALA A 49 -16.91 2.76 -14.44
C ALA A 49 -15.63 3.52 -14.05
N GLU A 50 -15.50 4.77 -14.48
CA GLU A 50 -14.36 5.63 -14.11
C GLU A 50 -14.31 5.85 -12.59
N SER A 51 -15.45 6.15 -11.97
CA SER A 51 -15.54 6.34 -10.52
C SER A 51 -15.09 5.09 -9.74
N ARG A 52 -15.47 3.89 -10.20
CA ARG A 52 -15.02 2.62 -9.61
C ARG A 52 -13.51 2.44 -9.69
N GLN A 53 -12.92 2.72 -10.86
CA GLN A 53 -11.47 2.66 -11.04
C GLN A 53 -10.76 3.61 -10.08
N GLN A 54 -11.24 4.86 -9.94
CA GLN A 54 -10.62 5.85 -9.06
C GLN A 54 -10.65 5.42 -7.59
N ILE A 55 -11.71 4.76 -7.13
CA ILE A 55 -11.77 4.21 -5.76
C ILE A 55 -10.62 3.22 -5.53
N HIS A 56 -10.38 2.29 -6.45
CA HIS A 56 -9.28 1.34 -6.33
C HIS A 56 -7.90 2.01 -6.39
N ARG A 57 -7.74 3.07 -7.19
CA ARG A 57 -6.49 3.87 -7.22
C ARG A 57 -6.20 4.53 -5.87
N ILE A 58 -7.23 5.10 -5.24
CA ILE A 58 -7.10 5.76 -3.94
C ILE A 58 -6.76 4.75 -2.85
N ASN A 59 -7.43 3.59 -2.82
CA ASN A 59 -7.12 2.53 -1.88
C ASN A 59 -5.68 2.04 -2.04
N LEU A 60 -5.27 1.72 -3.27
CA LEU A 60 -3.91 1.28 -3.58
C LEU A 60 -2.87 2.33 -3.14
N PHE A 61 -3.15 3.61 -3.37
CA PHE A 61 -2.28 4.69 -2.92
C PHE A 61 -2.18 4.74 -1.39
N ALA A 62 -3.30 4.64 -0.69
CA ALA A 62 -3.33 4.62 0.78
C ALA A 62 -2.52 3.43 1.33
N GLU A 63 -2.75 2.22 0.83
CA GLU A 63 -1.99 1.03 1.22
C GLU A 63 -0.49 1.18 0.95
N GLY A 64 -0.12 1.77 -0.19
CA GLY A 64 1.28 2.10 -0.50
C GLY A 64 1.90 3.07 0.50
N VAL A 65 1.19 4.12 0.90
CA VAL A 65 1.64 5.09 1.90
C VAL A 65 1.80 4.41 3.28
N TRP A 66 0.85 3.60 3.70
CA TRP A 66 0.92 2.86 4.97
C TRP A 66 2.07 1.85 4.99
N ALA A 67 2.34 1.17 3.88
CA ALA A 67 3.48 0.28 3.73
C ALA A 67 4.80 1.03 3.87
N LEU A 68 4.96 2.17 3.17
CA LEU A 68 6.18 2.99 3.26
C LEU A 68 6.39 3.56 4.67
N GLN A 69 5.34 4.07 5.31
CA GLN A 69 5.39 4.58 6.68
C GLN A 69 5.81 3.48 7.67
N SER A 70 5.32 2.26 7.48
CA SER A 70 5.72 1.10 8.28
C SER A 70 7.19 0.74 8.06
N GLY A 71 7.68 0.88 6.83
CA GLY A 71 9.10 0.71 6.50
C GLY A 71 9.99 1.71 7.24
N ILE A 72 9.56 2.97 7.33
CA ILE A 72 10.26 3.99 8.13
C ILE A 72 10.34 3.56 9.59
N PHE A 73 9.25 3.06 10.19
CA PHE A 73 9.27 2.55 11.56
C PHE A 73 10.19 1.34 11.74
N ALA A 74 10.23 0.43 10.77
CA ALA A 74 11.16 -0.69 10.79
C ALA A 74 12.62 -0.19 10.81
N VAL A 75 13.00 0.73 9.91
CA VAL A 75 14.36 1.27 9.86
C VAL A 75 14.75 2.00 11.15
N ILE A 76 13.87 2.85 11.68
CA ILE A 76 14.10 3.56 12.94
C ILE A 76 14.26 2.57 14.10
N GLY A 77 13.38 1.56 14.18
CA GLY A 77 13.44 0.53 15.20
C GLY A 77 14.74 -0.27 15.15
N LEU A 78 15.17 -0.68 13.95
CA LEU A 78 16.43 -1.40 13.72
C LEU A 78 17.62 -0.55 14.15
N HIS A 79 17.68 0.71 13.71
CA HIS A 79 18.73 1.64 14.09
C HIS A 79 18.80 1.81 15.62
N GLY A 80 17.66 1.93 16.29
CA GLY A 80 17.57 1.97 17.74
C GLY A 80 18.08 0.70 18.43
N VAL A 81 17.80 -0.49 17.89
CA VAL A 81 18.33 -1.76 18.41
C VAL A 81 19.84 -1.83 18.25
N CYS A 82 20.37 -1.49 17.07
CA CYS A 82 21.81 -1.55 16.79
C CYS A 82 22.61 -0.58 17.67
N THR A 83 22.14 0.67 17.81
CA THR A 83 22.81 1.69 18.61
C THR A 83 22.82 1.36 20.11
N LEU A 84 21.70 0.90 20.66
CA LEU A 84 21.60 0.50 22.07
C LEU A 84 22.41 -0.76 22.38
N SER A 85 22.41 -1.75 21.48
CA SER A 85 23.20 -2.97 21.63
C SER A 85 24.71 -2.67 21.59
N GLY A 86 25.14 -1.83 20.65
CA GLY A 86 26.53 -1.39 20.54
C GLY A 86 27.01 -0.59 21.76
N ARG A 87 26.12 0.18 22.40
CA ARG A 87 26.42 0.91 23.63
C ARG A 87 26.51 0.00 24.86
N ARG A 88 25.69 -1.06 24.94
CA ARG A 88 25.76 -2.06 26.02
C ARG A 88 27.04 -2.90 25.95
N SER A 89 27.60 -3.15 24.77
CA SER A 89 28.85 -3.92 24.61
C SER A 89 30.12 -3.17 25.02
N ARG A 90 30.07 -1.85 25.26
CA ARG A 90 31.24 -1.01 25.63
C ARG A 90 31.35 -0.72 27.13
N HIS A 91 30.42 -1.23 27.94
CA HIS A 91 30.43 -1.19 29.40
C HIS A 91 30.52 -2.62 29.93
#